data_AF-A0A7X1FE48-F1
#
_entry.id   AF-A0A7X1FE48-F1
#
_cell.length_a   1.000
_cell.length_b   1.000
_cell.length_c   1.000
_cell.angle_alpha   90.00
_cell.angle_beta   90.00
_cell.angle_gamma   90.00
#
_symmetry.space_group_name_H-M   'P 1'
#
loop_
_entity.id
_entity.type
_entity.pdbx_description
1 polymer ?
#
loop_
_entity_poly.entity_id
_entity_poly.type
_entity_poly.pdbx_seq_one_letter_code
_entity_poly.pdbx_strand_id
1 'polypeptide(L)'
;MRHGQPRIAAAEKISMLEMKDWIAQYNRSEVIRAPAPEASLQLAATAGTVVSSSAPRALSSVEVLGLQPAVVDALFCEAQLPHGGWRFPRLSPFTWAFIFRVLWLCGYSSNVESFGAAKQRASAAAQRLQALAGDEPVLLLGHGVMNRMIAKQLLASGWTRQQRSGSRYWSASVYHYAGV
;
A
#
# COMPACT_ATOMS: atom_id res chain seq x y z
N MET A 1 4.44 4.47 5.33
CA MET A 1 3.39 5.45 5.01
C MET A 1 2.53 4.96 3.85
N ARG A 2 1.22 5.23 3.89
CA ARG A 2 0.30 4.96 2.77
C ARG A 2 0.35 6.13 1.78
N HIS A 3 0.32 5.83 0.48
CA HIS A 3 0.21 6.83 -0.57
C HIS A 3 -0.95 7.83 -0.34
N GLY A 4 -0.82 9.01 -0.96
CA GLY A 4 -1.85 10.05 -0.99
C GLY A 4 -3.12 9.63 -1.74
N GLN A 5 -4.10 10.52 -1.75
CA GLN A 5 -5.37 10.25 -2.41
C GLN A 5 -5.17 10.10 -3.93
N PRO A 6 -5.50 8.94 -4.54
CA PRO A 6 -5.36 8.73 -5.96
C PRO A 6 -6.36 9.61 -6.73
N ARG A 7 -5.92 10.17 -7.86
CA ARG A 7 -6.76 10.89 -8.82
C ARG A 7 -7.50 9.87 -9.67
N ILE A 8 -8.70 9.52 -9.25
CA ILE A 8 -9.63 8.69 -10.02
C ILE A 8 -10.93 9.44 -10.24
N ALA A 9 -11.55 9.24 -11.40
CA ALA A 9 -12.88 9.79 -11.65
C ALA A 9 -13.88 9.22 -10.65
N ALA A 10 -14.90 10.02 -10.30
CA ALA A 10 -16.06 9.51 -9.59
C ALA A 10 -16.66 8.40 -10.44
N ALA A 11 -16.60 7.17 -9.94
CA ALA A 11 -17.06 6.02 -10.68
C ALA A 11 -18.53 5.78 -10.41
N GLU A 12 -19.32 5.70 -11.47
CA GLU A 12 -20.67 5.18 -11.42
C GLU A 12 -20.69 3.75 -10.89
N LYS A 13 -21.89 3.23 -10.59
CA LYS A 13 -22.02 1.81 -10.21
C LYS A 13 -21.58 0.93 -11.37
N ILE A 14 -20.59 0.08 -11.13
CA ILE A 14 -20.02 -0.84 -12.11
C ILE A 14 -20.32 -2.30 -11.75
N SER A 15 -20.35 -3.14 -12.77
CA SER A 15 -20.39 -4.60 -12.63
C SER A 15 -19.01 -5.17 -12.28
N MET A 16 -18.99 -6.45 -11.91
CA MET A 16 -17.74 -7.18 -11.67
C MET A 16 -16.89 -7.30 -12.95
N LEU A 17 -17.51 -7.37 -14.13
CA LEU A 17 -16.78 -7.37 -15.42
C LEU A 17 -16.01 -6.06 -15.64
N GLU A 18 -16.67 -4.92 -15.41
CA GLU A 18 -16.07 -3.58 -15.52
C GLU A 18 -15.02 -3.31 -14.42
N MET A 19 -15.01 -4.09 -13.34
CA MET A 19 -14.02 -3.97 -12.27
C MET A 19 -12.59 -4.20 -12.77
N LYS A 20 -12.39 -5.04 -13.78
CA LYS A 20 -11.06 -5.28 -14.36
C LYS A 20 -10.46 -3.98 -14.90
N ASP A 21 -11.23 -3.24 -15.68
CA ASP A 21 -10.78 -1.99 -16.30
C ASP A 21 -10.64 -0.89 -15.25
N TRP A 22 -11.54 -0.84 -14.27
CA TRP A 22 -11.43 0.07 -13.14
C TRP A 22 -10.16 -0.19 -12.32
N ILE A 23 -9.82 -1.46 -12.02
CA ILE A 23 -8.59 -1.83 -11.31
C ILE A 23 -7.36 -1.42 -12.14
N ALA A 24 -7.37 -1.63 -13.45
CA ALA A 24 -6.27 -1.24 -14.33
C ALA A 24 -6.06 0.28 -14.33
N GLN A 25 -7.15 1.06 -14.40
CA GLN A 25 -7.10 2.52 -14.30
C GLN A 25 -6.61 2.98 -12.92
N TYR A 26 -7.13 2.39 -11.85
CA TYR A 26 -6.69 2.65 -10.48
C TYR A 26 -5.21 2.33 -10.27
N ASN A 27 -4.72 1.26 -10.89
CA ASN A 27 -3.31 0.89 -10.81
C ASN A 27 -2.39 1.89 -11.51
N ARG A 28 -2.87 2.57 -12.56
CA ARG A 28 -2.14 3.61 -13.29
C ARG A 28 -2.33 5.02 -12.73
N SER A 29 -3.25 5.22 -11.78
CA SER A 29 -3.52 6.55 -11.25
C SER A 29 -2.36 7.08 -10.41
N GLU A 30 -2.03 8.35 -10.59
CA GLU A 30 -1.22 9.15 -9.68
C GLU A 30 -2.06 9.72 -8.53
N VAL A 31 -1.42 10.36 -7.55
CA VAL A 31 -2.14 11.10 -6.51
C VAL A 31 -2.55 12.49 -6.95
N ILE A 32 -3.58 13.02 -6.29
CA ILE A 32 -3.91 14.44 -6.37
C ILE A 32 -2.72 15.22 -5.79
N ARG A 33 -2.16 16.16 -6.58
CA ARG A 33 -1.05 17.04 -6.17
C ARG A 33 -1.52 18.15 -5.23
N ALA A 34 -2.12 17.75 -4.12
CA ALA A 34 -2.39 18.60 -2.97
C ALA A 34 -1.28 18.42 -1.93
N PRO A 35 -0.99 19.44 -1.10
CA PRO A 35 -0.01 19.31 -0.03
C PRO A 35 -0.29 18.09 0.86
N ALA A 36 0.76 17.34 1.18
CA ALA A 36 0.66 16.28 2.17
C ALA A 36 0.37 16.89 3.56
N PRO A 37 -0.31 16.15 4.47
CA PRO A 37 -0.51 16.61 5.84
C PRO A 37 0.83 16.89 6.53
N GLU A 38 0.90 17.95 7.34
CA GLU A 38 2.13 18.39 8.03
C GLU A 38 2.81 17.26 8.81
N ALA A 39 2.05 16.46 9.55
CA ALA A 39 2.58 15.30 10.28
C ALA A 39 3.23 14.24 9.37
N SER A 40 2.80 14.15 8.10
CA SER A 40 3.39 13.24 7.12
C SER A 40 4.69 13.82 6.56
N LEU A 41 4.76 15.13 6.31
CA LEU A 41 5.98 15.82 5.90
C LEU A 41 7.06 15.72 6.98
N GLN A 42 6.70 16.00 8.23
CA GLN A 42 7.61 15.89 9.37
C GLN A 42 8.17 14.48 9.54
N LEU A 43 7.31 13.45 9.46
CA LEU A 43 7.75 12.07 9.54
C LEU A 43 8.62 11.67 8.34
N ALA A 44 8.31 12.19 7.15
CA ALA A 44 9.09 11.90 5.96
C ALA A 44 10.48 12.54 6.01
N ALA A 45 10.61 13.71 6.64
CA ALA A 45 11.87 14.43 6.81
C ALA A 45 12.87 13.71 7.74
N THR A 46 12.42 12.79 8.61
CA THR A 46 13.30 12.00 9.47
C THR A 46 13.92 10.78 8.77
N ALA A 47 13.54 10.52 7.53
CA ALA A 47 13.96 9.31 6.82
C ALA A 47 15.34 9.52 6.17
N GLY A 48 16.31 8.68 6.53
CA GLY A 48 17.60 8.64 5.84
C GLY A 48 17.50 7.91 4.50
N THR A 49 16.62 6.92 4.41
CA THR A 49 16.37 6.17 3.17
C THR A 49 14.88 6.12 2.83
N VAL A 50 14.54 6.46 1.59
CA VAL A 50 13.17 6.42 1.07
C VAL A 50 13.01 5.23 0.12
N VAL A 51 12.05 4.37 0.42
CA VAL A 51 11.67 3.20 -0.38
C VAL A 51 10.25 3.39 -0.87
N SER A 52 9.99 3.08 -2.13
CA SER A 52 8.65 3.20 -2.72
C SER A 52 8.24 1.93 -3.44
N SER A 53 6.92 1.69 -3.51
CA SER A 53 6.40 0.74 -4.48
C SER A 53 6.50 1.31 -5.90
N SER A 54 6.57 0.44 -6.90
CA SER A 54 6.59 0.85 -8.31
C SER A 54 5.25 1.39 -8.83
N ALA A 55 4.22 1.48 -7.99
CA ALA A 55 2.92 1.99 -8.41
C ALA A 55 2.97 3.52 -8.61
N PRO A 56 2.39 4.07 -9.71
CA PRO A 56 2.40 5.51 -9.99
C PRO A 56 1.91 6.39 -8.83
N ARG A 57 0.85 5.99 -8.11
CA ARG A 57 0.38 6.69 -6.90
C ARG A 57 1.38 6.71 -5.75
N ALA A 58 2.21 5.69 -5.59
CA ALA A 58 3.23 5.69 -4.54
C ALA A 58 4.39 6.62 -4.94
N LEU A 59 4.85 6.54 -6.19
CA LEU A 59 5.90 7.41 -6.74
C LEU A 59 5.50 8.89 -6.69
N SER A 60 4.33 9.24 -7.22
CA SER A 60 3.81 10.61 -7.13
C SER A 60 3.57 11.08 -5.69
N SER A 61 3.37 10.17 -4.72
CA SER A 61 3.32 10.56 -3.30
C SER A 61 4.70 10.93 -2.76
N VAL A 62 5.75 10.23 -3.18
CA VAL A 62 7.14 10.58 -2.81
C VAL A 62 7.50 11.96 -3.35
N GLU A 63 7.11 12.26 -4.58
CA GLU A 63 7.27 13.59 -5.18
C GLU A 63 6.54 14.69 -4.39
N VAL A 64 5.29 14.44 -3.97
CA VAL A 64 4.51 15.39 -3.16
C VAL A 64 5.14 15.63 -1.78
N LEU A 65 5.90 14.66 -1.25
CA LEU A 65 6.68 14.85 -0.02
C LEU A 65 8.00 15.60 -0.25
N GLY A 66 8.33 15.95 -1.50
CA GLY A 66 9.60 16.60 -1.86
C GLY A 66 10.81 15.66 -1.77
N LEU A 67 10.59 14.35 -1.84
CA LEU A 67 11.63 13.33 -1.67
C LEU A 67 11.94 12.61 -2.99
N GLN A 68 13.00 11.82 -3.00
CA GLN A 68 13.36 10.91 -4.09
C GLN A 68 13.51 9.48 -3.55
N PRO A 69 12.91 8.46 -4.19
CA PRO A 69 13.05 7.09 -3.73
C PRO A 69 14.45 6.56 -4.07
N ALA A 70 15.19 6.13 -3.06
CA ALA A 70 16.45 5.40 -3.26
C ALA A 70 16.20 3.99 -3.82
N VAL A 71 15.08 3.39 -3.46
CA VAL A 71 14.67 2.05 -3.93
C VAL A 71 13.22 2.10 -4.42
N VAL A 72 12.98 1.58 -5.62
CA VAL A 72 11.64 1.36 -6.17
C VAL A 72 11.48 -0.12 -6.49
N ASP A 73 10.50 -0.76 -5.87
CA ASP A 73 10.33 -2.22 -6.01
C ASP A 73 8.84 -2.63 -6.04
N ALA A 74 8.50 -3.53 -6.95
CA ALA A 74 7.18 -4.16 -7.04
C ALA A 74 6.84 -5.03 -5.82
N LEU A 75 7.86 -5.46 -5.07
CA LEU A 75 7.73 -6.16 -3.80
C LEU A 75 6.75 -5.45 -2.83
N PHE A 76 6.76 -4.12 -2.84
CA PHE A 76 5.94 -3.27 -1.98
C PHE A 76 4.57 -2.91 -2.57
N CYS A 77 4.22 -3.38 -3.78
CA CYS A 77 2.94 -3.09 -4.41
C CYS A 77 1.75 -3.69 -3.66
N GLU A 78 0.59 -3.07 -3.83
CA GLU A 78 -0.66 -3.53 -3.19
C GLU A 78 -1.03 -4.95 -3.64
N ALA A 79 -1.63 -5.72 -2.74
CA ALA A 79 -2.17 -7.02 -3.12
C ALA A 79 -3.27 -6.84 -4.19
N GLN A 80 -3.14 -7.60 -5.28
CA GLN A 80 -4.07 -7.57 -6.41
C GLN A 80 -5.46 -8.00 -5.94
N LEU A 81 -6.49 -7.39 -6.56
CA LEU A 81 -7.88 -7.74 -6.27
C LEU A 81 -8.38 -8.74 -7.32
N PRO A 82 -9.02 -9.85 -6.90
CA PRO A 82 -9.64 -10.74 -7.85
C PRO A 82 -10.78 -10.02 -8.58
N HIS A 83 -11.05 -10.45 -9.80
CA HIS A 83 -12.15 -9.97 -10.64
C HIS A 83 -12.79 -11.16 -11.37
N GLY A 84 -14.00 -10.97 -11.88
CA GLY A 84 -14.77 -12.04 -12.53
C GLY A 84 -15.64 -11.54 -13.68
N GLY A 85 -16.49 -12.43 -14.21
CA GLY A 85 -17.21 -12.19 -15.46
C GLY A 85 -18.67 -11.75 -15.34
N TRP A 86 -19.21 -11.55 -14.12
CA TRP A 86 -20.64 -11.26 -13.96
C TRP A 86 -20.99 -9.77 -14.14
N ARG A 87 -22.16 -9.55 -14.77
CA ARG A 87 -22.69 -8.21 -15.11
C ARG A 87 -23.58 -7.59 -14.02
N PHE A 88 -24.06 -8.39 -13.07
CA PHE A 88 -24.91 -7.95 -11.96
C PHE A 88 -24.47 -8.62 -10.65
N PRO A 89 -24.62 -7.95 -9.49
CA PRO A 89 -25.17 -6.59 -9.30
C PRO A 89 -24.20 -5.48 -9.75
N ARG A 90 -24.69 -4.25 -9.92
CA ARG A 90 -23.84 -3.06 -10.14
C ARG A 90 -23.66 -2.32 -8.82
N LEU A 91 -22.43 -2.19 -8.35
CA LEU A 91 -22.08 -1.57 -7.07
C LEU A 91 -21.01 -0.50 -7.29
N SER A 92 -20.75 0.33 -6.27
CA SER A 92 -19.60 1.23 -6.35
C SER A 92 -18.30 0.40 -6.44
N PRO A 93 -17.26 0.86 -7.16
CA PRO A 93 -16.01 0.11 -7.24
C PRO A 93 -15.34 -0.09 -5.88
N PHE A 94 -15.51 0.84 -4.95
CA PHE A 94 -14.99 0.71 -3.59
C PHE A 94 -15.72 -0.39 -2.81
N THR A 95 -17.04 -0.53 -3.00
CA THR A 95 -17.81 -1.64 -2.43
C THR A 95 -17.34 -2.97 -3.01
N TRP A 96 -17.14 -3.06 -4.34
CA TRP A 96 -16.58 -4.24 -4.98
C TRP A 96 -15.17 -4.57 -4.46
N ALA A 97 -14.29 -3.57 -4.37
CA ALA A 97 -12.94 -3.74 -3.84
C ALA A 97 -12.95 -4.25 -2.39
N PHE A 98 -13.90 -3.78 -1.57
CA PHE A 98 -14.09 -4.28 -0.21
C PHE A 98 -14.55 -5.74 -0.21
N ILE A 99 -15.59 -6.09 -0.96
CA ILE A 99 -16.10 -7.47 -1.08
C ILE A 99 -14.98 -8.41 -1.54
N PHE A 100 -14.27 -8.05 -2.62
CA PHE A 100 -13.16 -8.85 -3.13
C PHE A 100 -12.02 -8.97 -2.15
N ARG A 101 -11.75 -7.94 -1.35
CA ARG A 101 -10.75 -8.04 -0.29
C ARG A 101 -11.18 -9.06 0.77
N VAL A 102 -12.45 -9.07 1.18
CA VAL A 102 -12.95 -10.06 2.16
C VAL A 102 -12.87 -11.47 1.58
N LEU A 103 -13.38 -11.68 0.37
CA LEU A 103 -13.30 -12.98 -0.31
C LEU A 103 -11.86 -13.47 -0.46
N TRP A 104 -10.94 -12.56 -0.80
CA TRP A 104 -9.53 -12.85 -0.93
C TRP A 104 -8.86 -13.25 0.40
N LEU A 105 -9.22 -12.57 1.49
CA LEU A 105 -8.79 -12.98 2.83
C LEU A 105 -9.34 -14.35 3.23
N CYS A 106 -10.50 -14.75 2.71
CA CYS A 106 -11.08 -16.08 2.85
C CYS A 106 -10.50 -17.12 1.87
N GLY A 107 -9.51 -16.76 1.03
CA GLY A 107 -8.80 -17.68 0.14
C GLY A 107 -9.16 -17.58 -1.34
N TYR A 108 -10.14 -16.75 -1.72
CA TYR A 108 -10.51 -16.57 -3.13
C TYR A 108 -9.40 -15.82 -3.88
N SER A 109 -8.74 -16.50 -4.82
CA SER A 109 -7.55 -15.97 -5.53
C SER A 109 -7.63 -16.14 -7.05
N SER A 110 -8.85 -16.10 -7.60
CA SER A 110 -9.06 -16.21 -9.05
C SER A 110 -8.22 -15.18 -9.83
N ASN A 111 -7.27 -15.69 -10.64
CA ASN A 111 -6.36 -14.91 -11.49
C ASN A 111 -5.48 -13.88 -10.75
N VAL A 112 -5.28 -14.02 -9.44
CA VAL A 112 -4.47 -13.11 -8.64
C VAL A 112 -3.62 -13.85 -7.61
N GLU A 113 -2.60 -13.18 -7.09
CA GLU A 113 -1.80 -13.67 -5.97
C GLU A 113 -2.71 -14.10 -4.80
N SER A 114 -2.49 -15.29 -4.23
CA SER A 114 -3.25 -15.76 -3.08
C SER A 114 -2.89 -15.02 -1.79
N PHE A 115 -3.75 -15.09 -0.77
CA PHE A 115 -3.43 -14.53 0.55
C PHE A 115 -2.13 -15.12 1.14
N GLY A 116 -1.90 -16.41 0.95
CA GLY A 116 -0.68 -17.10 1.39
C GLY A 116 0.57 -16.57 0.68
N ALA A 117 0.51 -16.43 -0.64
CA ALA A 117 1.61 -15.87 -1.43
C ALA A 117 1.88 -14.40 -1.06
N ALA A 118 0.84 -13.58 -0.90
CA ALA A 118 0.99 -12.20 -0.45
C ALA A 118 1.59 -12.11 0.96
N LYS A 119 1.31 -13.07 1.85
CA LYS A 119 1.92 -13.15 3.18
C LYS A 119 3.42 -13.45 3.09
N GLN A 120 3.83 -14.38 2.22
CA GLN A 120 5.25 -14.64 1.95
C GLN A 120 5.93 -13.41 1.36
N ARG A 121 5.29 -12.74 0.39
CA ARG A 121 5.78 -11.50 -0.19
C ARG A 121 5.94 -10.40 0.85
N ALA A 122 4.97 -10.24 1.75
CA ALA A 122 5.08 -9.29 2.85
C ALA A 122 6.22 -9.63 3.83
N SER A 123 6.55 -10.91 4.00
CA SER A 123 7.69 -11.36 4.81
C SER A 123 9.00 -10.95 4.17
N ALA A 124 9.17 -11.23 2.86
CA ALA A 124 10.32 -10.79 2.08
C ALA A 124 10.46 -9.25 2.07
N ALA A 125 9.34 -8.52 1.92
CA ALA A 125 9.31 -7.07 2.01
C ALA A 125 9.77 -6.55 3.38
N ALA A 126 9.33 -7.17 4.47
CA ALA A 126 9.76 -6.82 5.83
C ALA A 126 11.25 -7.11 6.03
N GLN A 127 11.77 -8.23 5.53
CA GLN A 127 13.21 -8.53 5.57
C GLN A 127 14.02 -7.51 4.77
N ARG A 128 13.53 -7.11 3.59
CA ARG A 128 14.18 -6.08 2.76
C ARG A 128 14.24 -4.73 3.47
N LEU A 129 13.16 -4.32 4.16
CA LEU A 129 13.17 -3.08 4.95
C LEU A 129 14.14 -3.17 6.13
N GLN A 130 14.21 -4.31 6.80
CA GLN A 130 15.15 -4.53 7.89
C GLN A 130 16.61 -4.47 7.42
N ALA A 131 16.91 -5.06 6.27
CA ALA A 131 18.25 -5.00 5.68
C ALA A 131 18.65 -3.59 5.23
N LEU A 132 17.67 -2.74 4.90
CA LEU A 132 17.90 -1.32 4.58
C LEU A 132 17.95 -0.45 5.84
N ALA A 133 17.37 -0.90 6.94
CA ALA A 133 17.40 -0.20 8.21
C ALA A 133 18.76 -0.42 8.88
N GLY A 134 19.66 0.53 8.65
CA GLY A 134 20.88 0.71 9.45
C GLY A 134 20.60 1.62 10.64
N ASP A 135 21.49 2.60 10.87
CA ASP A 135 21.34 3.59 11.94
C ASP A 135 20.28 4.65 11.65
N GLU A 136 19.84 4.78 10.39
CA GLU A 136 18.87 5.78 9.96
C GLU A 136 17.48 5.20 9.66
N PRO A 137 16.39 5.96 9.90
CA PRO A 137 15.04 5.49 9.61
C PRO A 137 14.79 5.26 8.11
N VAL A 138 14.10 4.16 7.80
CA VAL A 138 13.64 3.84 6.44
C VAL A 138 12.16 4.19 6.30
N LEU A 139 11.85 5.06 5.34
CA LEU A 139 10.48 5.39 4.96
C LEU A 139 10.01 4.54 3.79
N LEU A 140 9.04 3.65 4.03
CA LEU A 140 8.31 2.99 2.96
C LEU A 140 7.08 3.80 2.52
N LEU A 141 7.00 4.23 1.26
CA LEU A 141 5.76 4.68 0.61
C LEU A 141 5.10 3.52 -0.12
N GLY A 142 3.98 3.05 0.43
CA GLY A 142 3.29 1.87 -0.06
C GLY A 142 1.77 1.96 0.07
N HIS A 143 1.13 0.82 0.31
CA HIS A 143 -0.32 0.68 0.21
C HIS A 143 -0.95 0.13 1.47
N GLY A 144 -2.26 0.32 1.61
CA GLY A 144 -2.96 0.08 2.88
C GLY A 144 -2.89 -1.38 3.35
N VAL A 145 -3.11 -2.36 2.46
CA VAL A 145 -3.13 -3.76 2.88
C VAL A 145 -1.72 -4.34 2.90
N MET A 146 -0.91 -4.12 1.87
CA MET A 146 0.48 -4.57 1.86
C MET A 146 1.26 -4.03 3.07
N ASN A 147 1.16 -2.73 3.41
CA ASN A 147 1.83 -2.17 4.59
C ASN A 147 1.34 -2.83 5.89
N ARG A 148 0.06 -3.22 5.97
CA ARG A 148 -0.46 -3.94 7.15
C ARG A 148 0.09 -5.35 7.24
N MET A 149 0.28 -6.02 6.12
CA MET A 149 0.89 -7.35 6.09
C MET A 149 2.37 -7.28 6.47
N ILE A 150 3.12 -6.32 5.91
CA ILE A 150 4.52 -6.03 6.28
C ILE A 150 4.62 -5.72 7.77
N ALA A 151 3.74 -4.85 8.30
CA ALA A 151 3.70 -4.53 9.72
C ALA A 151 3.54 -5.77 10.61
N LYS A 152 2.71 -6.74 10.22
CA LYS A 152 2.57 -7.99 10.98
C LYS A 152 3.87 -8.79 10.99
N GLN A 153 4.61 -8.79 9.88
CA GLN A 153 5.90 -9.49 9.78
C GLN A 153 6.96 -8.79 10.63
N LEU A 154 7.05 -7.46 10.59
CA LEU A 154 7.95 -6.69 11.46
C LEU A 154 7.68 -6.97 12.94
N LEU A 155 6.41 -6.93 13.37
CA LEU A 155 6.03 -7.25 14.75
C LEU A 155 6.42 -8.70 15.13
N ALA A 156 6.23 -9.66 14.22
CA ALA A 156 6.65 -11.04 14.45
C ALA A 156 8.18 -11.21 14.51
N SER A 157 8.93 -10.30 13.87
CA SER A 157 10.39 -10.23 13.93
C SER A 157 10.91 -9.42 15.13
N GLY A 158 10.06 -9.07 16.12
CA GLY A 158 10.48 -8.39 17.35
C GLY A 158 10.48 -6.86 17.29
N TRP A 159 10.00 -6.25 16.20
CA TRP A 159 9.82 -4.81 16.15
C TRP A 159 8.62 -4.38 17.01
N THR A 160 8.70 -3.19 17.60
CA THR A 160 7.62 -2.59 18.38
C THR A 160 7.01 -1.41 17.64
N ARG A 161 5.68 -1.26 17.70
CA ARG A 161 5.00 -0.12 17.09
C ARG A 161 5.00 1.05 18.06
N GLN A 162 5.59 2.17 17.66
CA GLN A 162 5.65 3.40 18.47
C GLN A 162 4.48 4.34 18.18
N GLN A 163 4.18 4.56 16.90
CA GLN A 163 3.15 5.49 16.48
C GLN A 163 2.26 4.91 15.38
N ARG A 164 1.00 5.37 15.33
CA ARG A 164 0.06 5.08 14.24
C ARG A 164 -0.91 6.24 14.03
N SER A 165 -0.97 6.77 12.81
CA SER A 165 -1.88 7.87 12.44
C SER A 165 -3.14 7.40 11.69
N GLY A 166 -3.55 6.14 11.89
CA GLY A 166 -4.82 5.58 11.38
C GLY A 166 -4.67 4.66 10.16
N SER A 167 -5.60 4.77 9.20
CA SER A 167 -5.69 3.96 7.98
C SER A 167 -6.04 4.75 6.72
N ARG A 168 -6.14 6.08 6.82
CA ARG A 168 -6.50 6.99 5.72
C ARG A 168 -5.30 7.17 4.78
N TYR A 169 -5.48 7.89 3.68
CA TYR A 169 -4.35 8.34 2.85
C TYR A 169 -3.37 9.14 3.73
N TRP A 170 -2.08 9.05 3.41
CA TRP A 170 -0.99 9.63 4.21
C TRP A 170 -0.80 9.03 5.62
N SER A 171 -1.70 8.16 6.11
CA SER A 171 -1.48 7.51 7.39
C SER A 171 -0.17 6.69 7.38
N ALA A 172 0.56 6.80 8.47
CA ALA A 172 1.84 6.15 8.69
C ALA A 172 1.83 5.39 10.02
N SER A 173 2.80 4.51 10.17
CA SER A 173 3.07 3.80 11.41
C SER A 173 4.57 3.67 11.52
N VAL A 174 5.08 3.92 12.72
CA VAL A 174 6.52 3.90 13.02
C VAL A 174 6.80 2.66 13.86
N TYR A 175 7.84 1.94 13.47
CA TYR A 175 8.27 0.70 14.12
C TYR A 175 9.73 0.82 14.50
N HIS A 176 10.08 0.48 15.73
CA HIS A 176 11.46 0.47 16.23
C HIS A 176 11.83 -0.96 16.64
N TYR A 177 13.06 -1.35 16.31
CA TYR A 177 13.62 -2.60 16.81
C TYR A 177 14.27 -2.33 18.17
N ALA A 178 13.86 -3.06 19.21
CA ALA A 178 14.38 -2.88 20.57
C ALA A 178 15.67 -3.69 20.84
N GLY A 179 16.32 -4.19 19.78
CA GLY A 179 17.51 -5.05 19.88
C GLY A 179 18.84 -4.33 19.77
N VAL A 180 18.92 -3.07 20.20
CA VAL A 180 20.17 -2.34 20.42
C VAL A 180 20.17 -1.76 21.83
#